data_AF-A0A1J3CG83-F1
#
_entry.id   AF-A0A1J3CG83-F1
#
_cell.length_a   1.000
_cell.length_b   1.000
_cell.length_c   1.000
_cell.angle_alpha   90.00
_cell.angle_beta   90.00
_cell.angle_gamma   90.00
#
_symmetry.space_group_name_H-M   'P 1'
#
loop_
_entity.id
_entity.type
_entity.pdbx_description
1 polymer ?
#
loop_
_entity_poly.entity_id
_entity_poly.type
_entity_poly.pdbx_seq_one_letter_code
_entity_poly.pdbx_strand_id
1 'polypeptide(L)'
;MSDCDEDRDAARRAMDFGIGWFMDPLINGDYPASMKSLVEERLPKITPEMSENLKGAFDYFGINHYTTLYARNDRSRIRKLILQDASSDSAVITSSSRGGVAIGERAGSSW
;
A
#
# COMPACT_ATOMS: atom_id res chain seq x y z
N MET A 1 4.90 -1.30 16.91
CA MET A 1 3.57 -1.06 16.32
C MET A 1 2.66 -0.69 17.46
N SER A 2 2.21 0.55 17.43
CA SER A 2 1.30 1.15 18.40
C SER A 2 0.08 1.67 17.66
N ASP A 3 -0.98 2.04 18.36
CA ASP A 3 -2.21 2.56 17.74
C ASP A 3 -2.16 4.09 17.61
N CYS A 4 -0.96 4.67 17.53
CA CYS A 4 -0.76 6.10 17.32
C CYS A 4 -1.15 6.50 15.88
N ASP A 5 -1.43 7.78 15.68
CA ASP A 5 -1.91 8.29 14.39
C ASP A 5 -0.94 8.01 13.24
N GLU A 6 0.37 8.08 13.49
CA GLU A 6 1.36 7.75 12.47
C GLU A 6 1.30 6.30 11.98
N ASP A 7 1.08 5.35 12.88
CA ASP A 7 0.97 3.92 12.53
C ASP A 7 -0.37 3.65 11.81
N ARG A 8 -1.43 4.39 12.18
CA ARG A 8 -2.72 4.35 11.46
C ARG A 8 -2.59 4.91 10.04
N ASP A 9 -1.88 6.02 9.87
CA ASP A 9 -1.60 6.59 8.55
C ASP A 9 -0.64 5.71 7.72
N ALA A 10 0.29 5.01 8.38
CA ALA A 10 1.09 3.98 7.73
C ALA A 10 0.23 2.80 7.26
N ALA A 11 -0.78 2.38 8.03
CA ALA A 11 -1.71 1.34 7.58
C ALA A 11 -2.52 1.78 6.35
N ARG A 12 -2.97 3.03 6.29
CA ARG A 12 -3.62 3.60 5.09
C ARG A 12 -2.69 3.58 3.88
N ARG A 13 -1.45 4.05 4.04
CA ARG A 13 -0.45 4.00 2.97
C ARG A 13 -0.13 2.57 2.53
N ALA A 14 -0.13 1.61 3.44
CA ALA A 14 0.05 0.20 3.09
C ALA A 14 -1.06 -0.29 2.16
N MET A 15 -2.31 0.13 2.41
CA MET A 15 -3.45 -0.18 1.54
C MET A 15 -3.35 0.54 0.20
N ASP A 16 -2.97 1.83 0.20
CA ASP A 16 -2.79 2.60 -1.03
C ASP A 16 -1.70 1.99 -1.92
N PHE A 17 -0.56 1.60 -1.37
CA PHE A 17 0.55 1.01 -2.14
C PHE A 17 0.36 -0.49 -2.45
N GLY A 18 -0.56 -1.17 -1.75
CA GLY A 18 -0.85 -2.59 -1.96
C GLY A 18 -2.00 -2.84 -2.94
N ILE A 19 -3.16 -2.24 -2.67
CA ILE A 19 -4.40 -2.43 -3.44
C ILE A 19 -4.76 -1.17 -4.20
N GLY A 20 -4.69 0.00 -3.54
CA GLY A 20 -5.10 1.29 -4.11
C GLY A 20 -4.34 1.66 -5.38
N TRP A 21 -3.07 1.26 -5.50
CA TRP A 21 -2.25 1.52 -6.70
C TRP A 21 -2.98 1.08 -7.97
N PHE A 22 -3.63 -0.09 -7.93
CA PHE A 22 -4.35 -0.62 -9.09
C PHE A 22 -5.84 -0.27 -9.05
N MET A 23 -6.47 -0.27 -7.88
CA MET A 23 -7.90 -0.07 -7.76
C MET A 23 -8.33 1.40 -7.91
N ASP A 24 -7.57 2.36 -7.38
CA ASP A 24 -7.95 3.77 -7.48
C ASP A 24 -7.97 4.28 -8.93
N PRO A 25 -7.03 3.92 -9.82
CA PRO A 25 -7.16 4.25 -11.24
C PRO A 25 -8.41 3.64 -11.88
N LEU A 26 -8.82 2.44 -11.47
CA LEU A 26 -10.01 1.79 -12.02
C LEU A 26 -11.32 2.38 -11.48
N ILE A 27 -11.34 2.87 -10.24
CA ILE A 27 -12.53 3.44 -9.59
C ILE A 27 -12.64 4.95 -9.84
N ASN A 28 -11.52 5.66 -9.64
CA ASN A 28 -11.42 7.12 -9.61
C ASN A 28 -10.66 7.70 -10.81
N GLY A 29 -10.02 6.88 -11.64
CA GLY A 29 -9.24 7.31 -12.81
C GLY A 29 -7.94 8.03 -12.47
N ASP A 30 -7.45 7.93 -11.24
CA ASP A 30 -6.17 8.51 -10.83
C ASP A 30 -5.57 7.69 -9.69
N TYR A 31 -4.28 7.85 -9.42
CA TYR A 31 -3.59 7.17 -8.33
C TYR A 31 -4.00 7.70 -6.95
N PRO A 32 -3.81 6.91 -5.86
CA PRO A 32 -4.01 7.37 -4.50
C PRO A 32 -3.20 8.64 -4.20
N ALA A 33 -3.76 9.55 -3.41
CA ALA A 33 -3.11 10.82 -3.07
C ALA A 33 -1.75 10.62 -2.36
N SER A 34 -1.63 9.60 -1.52
CA SER A 34 -0.40 9.28 -0.83
C SER A 34 0.70 8.78 -1.78
N MET A 35 0.35 8.05 -2.83
CA MET A 35 1.30 7.61 -3.85
C MET A 35 1.84 8.80 -4.63
N LYS A 36 0.94 9.71 -5.06
CA LYS A 36 1.33 10.94 -5.77
C LYS A 36 2.31 11.78 -4.94
N SER A 37 2.07 11.91 -3.63
CA SER A 37 2.93 12.72 -2.76
C SER A 37 4.24 12.03 -2.35
N LEU A 38 4.32 10.70 -2.34
CA LEU A 38 5.52 9.98 -1.86
C LEU A 38 6.46 9.51 -2.96
N VAL A 39 5.90 9.18 -4.14
CA VAL A 39 6.65 8.71 -5.31
C VAL A 39 7.09 9.88 -6.19
N GLU A 40 6.26 10.92 -6.27
CA GLU A 40 6.51 12.18 -6.98
C GLU A 40 6.85 11.93 -8.47
N GLU A 41 7.95 12.50 -8.98
CA GLU A 41 8.31 12.50 -10.40
C GLU A 41 8.54 11.11 -11.01
N ARG A 42 8.77 10.08 -10.18
CA ARG A 42 8.86 8.69 -10.66
C ARG A 42 7.50 8.07 -10.99
N LEU A 43 6.40 8.66 -10.50
CA LEU A 43 5.07 8.15 -10.77
C LEU A 43 4.61 8.62 -12.15
N PRO A 44 4.32 7.72 -13.11
CA PRO A 44 3.79 8.11 -14.40
C PRO A 44 2.48 8.88 -14.23
N LYS A 45 2.21 9.85 -15.11
CA LYS A 45 0.97 10.61 -15.08
C LYS A 45 -0.11 9.87 -15.87
N ILE A 46 -1.29 9.74 -15.27
CA ILE A 46 -2.48 9.29 -15.99
C ILE A 46 -3.03 10.50 -16.76
N THR A 47 -3.08 10.41 -18.09
CA THR A 47 -3.67 11.47 -18.92
C THR A 47 -5.19 11.48 -18.76
N PRO A 48 -5.88 12.58 -19.11
CA PRO A 48 -7.35 12.62 -19.08
C PRO A 48 -7.99 11.48 -19.89
N GLU A 49 -7.47 11.20 -21.09
CA GLU A 49 -7.92 10.10 -21.94
C GLU A 49 -7.73 8.72 -21.28
N MET A 50 -6.58 8.49 -20.64
CA MET A 50 -6.36 7.25 -19.88
C MET A 50 -7.29 7.17 -18.67
N SER A 51 -7.53 8.27 -17.97
CA SER A 51 -8.44 8.35 -16.82
C SER A 51 -9.86 7.93 -17.20
N GLU A 52 -10.36 8.44 -18.34
CA GLU A 52 -11.68 8.09 -18.87
C GLU A 52 -11.76 6.61 -19.25
N ASN A 53 -10.71 6.06 -19.87
CA ASN A 53 -10.67 4.65 -20.26
C ASN A 53 -10.52 3.68 -19.07
N LEU A 54 -9.87 4.10 -17.99
CA LEU A 54 -9.66 3.26 -16.80
C LEU A 54 -10.88 3.23 -15.87
N LYS A 55 -11.58 4.37 -15.72
CA LYS A 55 -12.75 4.48 -14.84
C LYS A 55 -13.83 3.48 -15.23
N GLY A 56 -14.15 2.57 -14.32
CA GLY A 56 -15.15 1.53 -14.54
C GLY A 56 -14.70 0.41 -15.48
N ALA A 57 -13.40 0.29 -15.78
CA ALA A 57 -12.84 -0.79 -16.58
C ALA A 57 -12.76 -2.12 -15.81
N PHE A 58 -13.85 -2.51 -15.14
CA PHE A 58 -14.03 -3.75 -14.40
C PHE A 58 -15.52 -4.04 -14.22
N ASP A 59 -15.89 -5.32 -14.22
CA ASP A 59 -17.25 -5.77 -13.87
C ASP A 59 -17.35 -6.29 -12.43
N TYR A 60 -16.25 -6.84 -11.90
CA TYR A 60 -16.15 -7.39 -10.56
C TYR A 60 -14.71 -7.30 -10.02
N PHE A 61 -14.57 -7.39 -8.70
CA PHE A 61 -13.26 -7.46 -8.03
C PHE A 61 -13.12 -8.76 -7.25
N GLY A 62 -12.12 -9.56 -7.62
CA GLY A 62 -11.69 -10.73 -6.85
C GLY A 62 -10.46 -10.40 -6.03
N ILE A 63 -10.52 -10.62 -4.70
CA ILE A 63 -9.37 -10.42 -3.80
C ILE A 63 -8.91 -11.77 -3.27
N ASN A 64 -7.69 -12.15 -3.61
CA ASN A 64 -7.01 -13.27 -2.97
C ASN A 64 -6.48 -12.82 -1.61
N HIS A 65 -7.13 -13.23 -0.53
CA HIS A 65 -6.74 -12.88 0.82
C HIS A 65 -6.09 -14.07 1.54
N TYR A 66 -4.83 -13.91 1.94
CA TYR A 66 -4.06 -14.95 2.64
C TYR A 66 -3.74 -14.58 4.08
N THR A 67 -3.46 -13.29 4.33
CA THR A 67 -3.04 -12.80 5.64
C THR A 67 -3.29 -11.31 5.77
N THR A 68 -3.13 -10.80 6.98
CA THR A 68 -3.09 -9.38 7.31
C THR A 68 -1.74 -9.09 7.98
N LEU A 69 -1.23 -7.87 7.82
CA LEU A 69 0.01 -7.44 8.48
C LEU A 69 -0.27 -6.23 9.36
N TYR A 70 0.44 -6.13 10.46
CA TYR A 70 0.56 -4.86 11.16
C TYR A 70 1.38 -3.89 10.31
N ALA A 71 1.08 -2.60 10.39
CA ALA A 71 1.82 -1.53 9.73
C ALA A 71 2.34 -0.53 10.77
N ARG A 72 3.53 0.02 10.53
CA ARG A 72 4.06 1.17 11.29
C ARG A 72 4.76 2.15 10.38
N ASN A 73 4.84 3.40 10.82
CA ASN A 73 5.55 4.43 10.09
C ASN A 73 7.07 4.15 10.05
N ASP A 74 7.67 4.21 8.86
CA ASP A 74 9.11 4.18 8.68
C ASP A 74 9.70 5.59 8.81
N ARG A 75 9.85 6.03 10.07
CA ARG A 75 10.40 7.36 10.39
C ARG A 75 11.83 7.57 9.88
N SER A 76 12.65 6.52 9.83
CA SER A 76 14.07 6.68 9.47
C SER A 76 14.28 6.86 7.97
N ARG A 77 13.35 6.35 7.14
CA ARG A 77 13.42 6.37 5.67
C ARG A 77 14.71 5.77 5.10
N ILE A 78 15.49 5.03 5.90
CA ILE A 78 16.74 4.41 5.46
C ILE A 78 16.48 3.43 4.31
N ARG A 79 15.35 2.71 4.35
CA ARG A 79 14.96 1.80 3.26
C ARG A 79 14.77 2.53 1.94
N LYS A 80 14.16 3.72 1.96
CA LYS A 80 13.99 4.56 0.75
C LYS A 80 15.33 5.03 0.21
N LEU A 81 16.27 5.42 1.09
CA LEU A 81 17.60 5.86 0.67
C LEU A 81 18.37 4.74 -0.06
N ILE A 82 18.25 3.50 0.43
CA ILE A 82 18.99 2.34 -0.09
C ILE A 82 18.31 1.73 -1.33
N LEU A 83 16.99 1.53 -1.29
CA LEU A 83 16.28 0.76 -2.32
C LEU A 83 15.75 1.63 -3.46
N GLN A 84 15.28 2.86 -3.15
CA GLN A 84 14.72 3.80 -4.13
C GLN A 84 13.67 3.18 -5.08
N ASP A 85 12.84 2.29 -4.53
CA ASP A 85 11.83 1.54 -5.26
C ASP A 85 10.42 1.77 -4.72
N ALA A 86 9.42 1.25 -5.42
CA ALA A 86 8.03 1.39 -5.03
C ALA A 86 7.72 0.78 -3.64
N SER A 87 8.46 -0.26 -3.23
CA SER A 87 8.25 -0.90 -1.92
C SER A 87 8.63 0.03 -0.76
N SER A 88 9.70 0.80 -0.96
CA SER A 88 10.25 1.71 0.05
C SER A 88 9.61 3.11 0.02
N ASP A 89 8.92 3.47 -1.07
CA ASP A 89 8.24 4.75 -1.21
C ASP A 89 7.15 5.00 -0.17
N SER A 90 6.37 3.95 0.13
CA SER A 90 5.23 3.97 1.06
C SER A 90 5.58 4.50 2.46
N ALA A 91 6.85 4.43 2.88
CA ALA A 91 7.30 4.67 4.25
C ALA A 91 6.57 3.82 5.30
N VAL A 92 6.31 2.56 4.95
CA VAL A 92 5.69 1.59 5.82
C VAL A 92 6.65 0.46 6.13
N ILE A 93 6.69 0.05 7.40
CA ILE A 93 7.26 -1.23 7.80
C ILE A 93 6.12 -2.14 8.25
N THR A 94 6.03 -3.31 7.63
CA THR A 94 5.02 -4.31 7.96
C THR A 94 5.59 -5.46 8.78
N SER A 95 4.73 -6.16 9.51
CA SER A 95 5.08 -7.32 10.34
C SER A 95 3.87 -8.23 10.52
N SER A 96 4.10 -9.54 10.49
CA SER A 96 3.11 -10.55 10.87
C SER A 96 2.99 -10.74 12.39
N SER A 97 3.79 -10.01 13.18
CA SER A 97 3.75 -10.09 14.65
C SER A 97 3.85 -8.72 15.33
N ARG A 98 3.21 -8.60 16.50
CA ARG A 98 3.28 -7.43 17.39
C ARG A 98 3.68 -7.91 18.78
N GLY A 99 4.81 -7.43 19.29
CA GLY A 99 5.34 -7.86 20.60
C GLY A 99 5.66 -9.35 20.67
N GLY A 100 6.08 -9.97 19.56
CA GLY A 100 6.34 -11.41 19.47
C GLY A 100 5.10 -12.29 19.30
N VAL A 101 3.90 -11.71 19.35
CA VAL A 101 2.64 -12.41 19.12
C VAL A 101 2.25 -12.30 17.65
N ALA A 102 2.04 -13.44 16.99
CA ALA A 102 1.62 -13.50 15.59
C ALA A 102 0.21 -12.92 15.40
N ILE A 103 -0.07 -12.45 14.19
CA ILE A 103 -1.40 -12.06 13.78
C ILE A 103 -2.23 -13.30 13.42
N GLY A 104 -3.18 -13.62 14.28
CA GLY A 104 -4.03 -14.79 14.12
C GLY A 104 -3.29 -16.13 14.29
N GLU A 105 -4.03 -17.21 14.07
CA GLU A 105 -3.50 -18.58 14.10
C GLU A 105 -2.77 -18.90 12.79
N ARG A 106 -1.76 -19.77 12.87
CA ARG A 106 -1.03 -20.22 11.67
C ARG A 106 -1.93 -21.15 10.85
N ALA A 107 -2.14 -20.82 9.58
CA ALA A 107 -2.81 -21.71 8.64
C ALA A 107 -1.98 -22.98 8.36
N GLY A 108 -2.52 -23.94 7.62
CA GLY A 108 -1.82 -25.16 7.19
C GLY A 108 -0.67 -24.94 6.19
N SER A 109 -0.12 -23.73 6.14
CA SER A 109 0.97 -23.30 5.27
C SER A 109 2.23 -23.02 6.10
N SER A 110 3.39 -23.35 5.53
CA SER A 110 4.68 -23.05 6.13
C SER A 110 5.06 -21.56 5.98
N TRP A 111 4.51 -20.88 4.96
CA TRP A 111 4.60 -19.43 4.74
C TRP A 111 3.35 -18.72 5.27
#